data_AF-A0A382Z3T3-F1
#
_entry.id   AF-A0A382Z3T3-F1
#
_cell.length_a   1.000
_cell.length_b   1.000
_cell.length_c   1.000
_cell.angle_alpha   90.00
_cell.angle_beta   90.00
_cell.angle_gamma   90.00
#
_symmetry.space_group_name_H-M   'P 1'
#
loop_
_entity.id
_entity.type
_entity.pdbx_description
1 polymer ?
#
loop_
_entity_poly.entity_id
_entity_poly.type
_entity_poly.pdbx_seq_one_letter_code
_entity_poly.pdbx_strand_id
1 'polypeptide(L)'
;MLPLTRFRFILYSMGLAALCLFYYQDTIDLPLDTHDYETLIDNKLIREDFQLFFSSAKKQFTGRPVAEAIKFIVGLPFGDDTRPFHATNILLHIVNCILLAWLIKRITQDDHLAILTSVLFAVSPIHHQAIHHMSAM
;
A
#
# COMPACT_ATOMS: atom_id res chain seq x y z
N MET A 1 11.86 -20.51 -19.95
CA MET A 1 12.56 -19.51 -19.11
C MET A 1 13.44 -20.23 -18.11
N LEU A 2 14.52 -19.60 -17.65
CA LEU A 2 15.45 -20.22 -16.70
C LEU A 2 14.92 -20.09 -15.25
N PRO A 3 15.19 -21.05 -14.35
CA PRO A 3 14.65 -21.03 -12.98
C PRO A 3 15.13 -19.79 -12.20
N LEU A 4 14.26 -19.22 -11.37
CA LEU A 4 14.55 -18.09 -10.48
C LEU A 4 15.49 -18.54 -9.34
N THR A 5 16.79 -18.59 -9.63
CA THR A 5 17.84 -18.65 -8.61
C THR A 5 17.79 -17.41 -7.71
N ARG A 6 18.46 -17.43 -6.55
CA ARG A 6 18.47 -16.28 -5.62
C ARG A 6 18.85 -14.97 -6.32
N PHE A 7 19.89 -15.00 -7.15
CA PHE A 7 20.34 -13.83 -7.91
C PHE A 7 19.28 -13.34 -8.91
N ARG A 8 18.65 -14.26 -9.66
CA ARG A 8 17.58 -13.91 -10.61
C ARG A 8 16.34 -13.38 -9.91
N PHE A 9 16.03 -13.89 -8.72
CA PHE A 9 14.92 -13.37 -7.91
C PHE A 9 15.17 -11.93 -7.49
N ILE A 10 16.40 -11.57 -7.09
CA ILE A 10 16.76 -10.18 -6.77
C ILE A 10 16.57 -9.28 -8.00
N LEU A 11 17.12 -9.66 -9.15
CA LEU A 11 16.95 -8.88 -10.39
C LEU A 11 15.47 -8.73 -10.78
N TYR A 12 14.70 -9.82 -10.63
CA TYR A 12 13.26 -9.80 -10.85
C TYR A 12 12.55 -8.83 -9.90
N SER A 13 12.86 -8.86 -8.60
CA SER A 13 12.30 -7.93 -7.62
C SER A 13 12.64 -6.47 -7.91
N MET A 14 13.87 -6.19 -8.37
CA MET A 14 14.26 -4.84 -8.81
C MET A 14 13.44 -4.39 -10.03
N GLY A 15 13.26 -5.27 -11.01
CA GLY A 15 12.41 -5.00 -12.17
C GLY A 15 10.94 -4.77 -11.79
N LEU A 16 10.43 -5.56 -10.85
CA LEU A 16 9.06 -5.41 -10.34
C LEU A 16 8.87 -4.09 -9.58
N ALA A 17 9.86 -3.69 -8.77
CA ALA A 17 9.86 -2.40 -8.10
C ALA A 17 9.88 -1.24 -9.11
N ALA A 18 10.72 -1.32 -10.14
CA ALA A 18 10.76 -0.33 -11.21
C ALA A 18 9.44 -0.24 -11.98
N LEU A 19 8.79 -1.38 -12.24
CA LEU A 19 7.46 -1.42 -12.87
C LEU A 19 6.41 -0.70 -12.03
N CYS A 20 6.35 -0.98 -10.72
CA CYS A 20 5.42 -0.29 -9.81
C CYS A 20 5.70 1.21 -9.76
N LEU A 21 6.96 1.62 -9.62
CA LEU A 21 7.34 3.03 -9.60
C LEU A 21 6.92 3.75 -10.89
N PHE A 22 7.14 3.13 -12.04
CA PHE A 22 6.72 3.69 -13.32
C PHE A 22 5.19 3.76 -13.46
N TYR A 23 4.49 2.70 -13.06
CA TYR A 23 3.02 2.64 -13.20
C TYR A 23 2.30 3.63 -12.27
N TYR A 24 2.82 3.84 -11.05
CA TYR A 24 2.22 4.71 -10.04
C TYR A 24 2.93 6.06 -9.89
N GLN A 25 3.81 6.45 -10.81
CA GLN A 25 4.52 7.73 -10.71
C GLN A 25 3.57 8.93 -10.61
N ASP A 26 2.47 8.89 -11.37
CA ASP A 26 1.49 9.99 -11.42
C ASP A 26 0.66 10.10 -10.14
N THR A 27 0.66 9.08 -9.27
CA THR A 27 -0.12 9.14 -8.02
C THR A 27 0.55 9.98 -6.94
N ILE A 28 1.85 10.28 -7.08
CA ILE A 28 2.61 11.00 -6.06
C ILE A 28 2.09 12.44 -5.83
N ASP A 29 1.59 13.07 -6.88
CA ASP A 29 1.08 14.44 -6.85
C ASP A 29 -0.45 14.51 -6.80
N LEU A 30 -1.14 13.37 -6.63
CA LEU A 30 -2.59 13.38 -6.48
C LEU A 30 -2.99 14.04 -5.16
N PRO A 31 -4.02 14.91 -5.19
CA PRO A 31 -4.58 15.47 -3.96
C PRO A 31 -5.23 14.37 -3.12
N LEU A 32 -5.33 14.63 -1.82
CA LEU A 32 -6.07 13.76 -0.92
C LEU A 32 -7.57 13.86 -1.21
N ASP A 33 -8.24 12.71 -1.16
CA ASP A 33 -9.70 12.68 -1.17
C ASP A 33 -10.26 13.24 0.16
N THR A 34 -11.54 13.59 0.16
CA THR A 34 -12.26 14.19 1.30
C THR A 34 -12.04 13.41 2.58
N HIS A 35 -12.06 12.08 2.50
CA HIS A 35 -11.87 11.17 3.64
C HIS A 35 -10.41 11.07 4.12
N ASP A 36 -9.44 11.31 3.24
CA ASP A 36 -8.04 11.36 3.61
C ASP A 36 -7.70 12.64 4.39
N TYR A 37 -8.34 13.76 4.03
CA TYR A 37 -8.23 15.01 4.78
C TYR A 37 -8.80 14.88 6.20
N GLU A 38 -9.94 14.23 6.37
CA GLU A 38 -10.50 13.92 7.69
C GLU A 38 -9.53 13.08 8.53
N THR A 39 -8.83 12.12 7.91
CA THR A 39 -7.81 11.31 8.58
C THR A 39 -6.62 12.15 9.06
N LEU A 40 -6.20 13.18 8.32
CA LEU A 40 -5.15 14.10 8.77
C LEU A 40 -5.57 14.92 10.00
N ILE A 41 -6.83 15.35 10.05
CA ILE A 41 -7.37 16.03 11.24
C ILE A 41 -7.35 15.07 12.44
N ASP A 42 -7.82 13.85 12.25
CA ASP A 42 -7.83 12.85 13.32
C ASP A 42 -6.40 12.54 13.80
N ASN A 43 -5.41 12.48 12.92
CA ASN A 43 -4.01 12.29 13.30
C ASN A 43 -3.48 13.41 14.22
N LYS A 44 -3.88 14.66 14.00
CA LYS A 44 -3.51 15.78 14.88
C LYS A 44 -4.11 15.59 16.27
N LEU A 45 -5.39 15.22 16.35
CA LEU A 45 -6.08 14.96 17.61
C LEU A 45 -5.53 13.72 18.34
N ILE A 46 -5.20 12.65 17.61
CA ILE A 46 -4.57 11.43 18.15
C ILE A 46 -3.19 11.74 18.75
N ARG A 47 -2.46 12.71 18.19
CA ARG A 47 -1.17 13.14 18.73
C ARG A 47 -1.31 13.83 20.09
N GLU A 48 -2.43 14.50 20.32
CA GLU A 48 -2.76 15.15 21.59
C GLU A 48 -3.35 14.16 22.60
N ASP A 49 -4.19 13.25 22.14
CA ASP A 49 -4.78 12.16 22.92
C ASP A 49 -4.79 10.84 22.14
N PHE A 50 -3.84 9.96 22.46
CA PHE A 50 -3.69 8.68 21.78
C PHE A 50 -4.90 7.74 21.99
N GLN A 51 -5.72 7.94 23.04
CA GLN A 51 -6.92 7.12 23.24
C GLN A 51 -7.93 7.31 22.10
N LEU A 52 -7.90 8.47 21.44
CA LEU A 52 -8.74 8.76 20.29
C LEU A 52 -8.49 7.81 19.12
N PHE A 53 -7.29 7.21 19.01
CA PHE A 53 -6.98 6.25 17.94
C PHE A 53 -7.97 5.08 17.91
N PHE A 54 -8.42 4.63 19.08
CA PHE A 54 -9.36 3.51 19.23
C PHE A 54 -10.81 3.96 19.45
N SER A 55 -11.07 5.27 19.37
CA SER A 55 -12.40 5.84 19.61
C SER A 55 -13.24 5.92 18.35
N SER A 56 -14.56 5.78 18.51
CA SER A 56 -15.54 6.07 17.47
C SER A 56 -15.79 7.58 17.28
N ALA A 57 -15.18 8.44 18.10
CA ALA A 57 -15.31 9.90 18.01
C ALA A 57 -14.44 10.53 16.91
N LYS A 58 -13.64 9.74 16.18
CA LYS A 58 -12.87 10.18 15.01
C LYS A 58 -13.80 10.67 13.90
N LYS A 59 -13.36 11.68 13.15
CA LYS A 59 -14.08 12.18 11.97
C LYS A 59 -14.16 11.11 10.89
N GLN A 60 -13.11 10.32 10.74
CA GLN A 60 -13.03 9.24 9.77
C GLN A 60 -12.74 7.91 10.47
N PHE A 61 -13.80 7.22 10.87
CA PHE A 61 -13.70 5.86 11.40
C PHE A 61 -13.72 4.85 10.25
N THR A 62 -12.55 4.45 9.75
CA THR A 62 -12.46 3.58 8.56
C THR A 62 -12.65 2.09 8.88
N GLY A 63 -12.53 1.70 10.16
CA GLY A 63 -12.44 0.30 10.57
C GLY A 63 -11.16 -0.41 10.10
N ARG A 64 -10.15 0.33 9.62
CA ARG A 64 -8.89 -0.20 9.07
C ARG A 64 -7.71 0.25 9.93
N PRO A 65 -7.53 -0.33 11.14
CA PRO A 65 -6.56 0.16 12.13
C PRO A 65 -5.12 0.16 11.61
N VAL A 66 -4.75 -0.78 10.74
CA VAL A 66 -3.41 -0.82 10.14
C VAL A 66 -3.18 0.35 9.17
N ALA A 67 -4.18 0.65 8.33
CA ALA A 67 -4.09 1.76 7.39
C ALA A 67 -4.05 3.11 8.14
N GLU A 68 -4.87 3.26 9.17
CA GLU A 68 -4.86 4.43 10.04
C GLU A 68 -3.52 4.58 10.79
N ALA A 69 -2.96 3.49 11.32
CA ALA A 69 -1.65 3.52 11.97
C ALA A 69 -0.53 3.95 11.01
N ILE A 70 -0.53 3.43 9.78
CA ILE A 70 0.45 3.84 8.75
C ILE A 70 0.32 5.34 8.48
N LYS A 71 -0.91 5.84 8.28
CA LYS A 71 -1.15 7.27 8.05
C LYS A 71 -0.68 8.10 9.26
N PHE A 72 -0.99 7.69 10.48
CA PHE A 72 -0.53 8.38 11.68
C PHE A 72 1.00 8.43 11.76
N ILE A 73 1.68 7.29 11.60
CA ILE A 73 3.15 7.18 11.68
C ILE A 73 3.83 8.04 10.61
N VAL A 74 3.34 8.02 9.37
CA VAL A 74 3.87 8.85 8.28
C VAL A 74 3.63 10.34 8.56
N GLY A 75 2.47 10.69 9.14
CA GLY A 75 2.14 12.06 9.50
C GLY A 75 3.01 12.66 10.62
N LEU A 76 3.64 11.83 11.48
CA LEU A 76 4.47 12.32 12.59
C LEU A 76 5.64 13.22 12.12
N PRO A 77 6.50 12.79 11.16
CA PRO A 77 7.58 13.62 10.61
C PRO A 77 7.16 14.55 9.46
N PHE A 78 6.11 14.23 8.71
CA PHE A 78 5.78 14.93 7.45
C PHE A 78 4.55 15.84 7.51
N GLY A 79 3.76 15.79 8.59
CA GLY A 79 2.59 16.63 8.77
C GLY A 79 1.51 16.39 7.70
N ASP A 80 1.08 17.48 7.05
CA ASP A 80 -0.01 17.47 6.06
C ASP A 80 0.50 17.26 4.61
N ASP A 81 1.80 17.05 4.38
CA ASP A 81 2.33 16.73 3.05
C ASP A 81 1.82 15.36 2.60
N THR A 82 1.20 15.30 1.42
CA THR A 82 0.53 14.12 0.87
C THR A 82 1.51 13.16 0.19
N ARG A 83 2.66 13.68 -0.27
CA ARG A 83 3.65 12.89 -1.03
C ARG A 83 4.24 11.74 -0.23
N PRO A 84 4.61 11.90 1.05
CA PRO A 84 5.13 10.80 1.87
C PRO A 84 4.11 9.69 2.09
N PHE A 85 2.81 10.01 2.12
CA PHE A 85 1.75 8.99 2.20
C PHE A 85 1.68 8.16 0.92
N HIS A 86 1.64 8.81 -0.23
CA HIS A 86 1.62 8.13 -1.54
C HIS A 86 2.89 7.30 -1.76
N ALA A 87 4.07 7.86 -1.44
CA ALA A 87 5.33 7.14 -1.51
C ALA A 87 5.35 5.90 -0.60
N THR A 88 4.81 6.01 0.62
CA THR A 88 4.71 4.88 1.56
C THR A 88 3.77 3.80 1.00
N ASN A 89 2.64 4.17 0.42
CA ASN A 89 1.72 3.22 -0.19
C ASN A 89 2.34 2.49 -1.40
N ILE A 90 3.07 3.21 -2.26
CA ILE A 90 3.81 2.59 -3.38
C ILE A 90 4.86 1.62 -2.86
N LEU A 91 5.61 1.99 -1.81
CA LEU A 91 6.61 1.12 -1.19
C LEU A 91 5.97 -0.15 -0.62
N LEU A 92 4.87 -0.02 0.13
CA LEU A 92 4.14 -1.16 0.68
C LEU A 92 3.59 -2.07 -0.43
N HIS A 93 3.09 -1.49 -1.52
CA HIS A 93 2.63 -2.25 -2.68
C HIS A 93 3.77 -3.05 -3.33
N ILE A 94 4.95 -2.44 -3.51
CA ILE A 94 6.14 -3.13 -4.03
C ILE A 94 6.51 -4.31 -3.13
N VAL A 95 6.56 -4.10 -1.81
CA VAL A 95 6.84 -5.16 -0.83
C VAL A 95 5.82 -6.29 -0.96
N ASN A 96 4.53 -5.96 -1.05
CA ASN A 96 3.46 -6.95 -1.21
C ASN A 96 3.58 -7.72 -2.54
N CYS A 97 3.92 -7.06 -3.65
CA CYS A 97 4.14 -7.72 -4.94
C CYS A 97 5.30 -8.72 -4.87
N ILE A 98 6.40 -8.35 -4.21
CA ILE A 98 7.57 -9.23 -4.03
C ILE A 98 7.23 -10.41 -3.11
N LEU A 99 6.54 -10.15 -1.98
CA LEU A 99 6.09 -11.19 -1.07
C LEU A 99 5.11 -12.15 -1.74
N LEU A 100 4.21 -11.64 -2.59
CA LEU A 100 3.28 -12.46 -3.36
C LEU A 100 4.03 -13.37 -4.33
N ALA A 101 4.99 -12.84 -5.09
CA ALA A 101 5.84 -13.65 -5.97
C ALA A 101 6.57 -14.76 -5.18
N TRP A 102 7.15 -14.40 -4.03
CA TRP A 102 7.82 -15.35 -3.15
C TRP A 102 6.87 -16.43 -2.63
N LEU A 103 5.68 -16.04 -2.17
CA LEU A 103 4.69 -16.95 -1.60
C LEU A 103 4.15 -17.92 -2.66
N ILE A 104 3.77 -17.42 -3.84
CA ILE A 104 3.28 -18.26 -4.93
C ILE A 104 4.37 -19.25 -5.34
N LYS A 105 5.61 -18.80 -5.52
CA LYS A 105 6.74 -19.70 -5.80
C LYS A 105 6.90 -20.79 -4.74
N ARG A 106 6.72 -20.46 -3.45
CA ARG A 106 6.85 -21.44 -2.35
C ARG A 106 5.72 -22.47 -2.33
N ILE A 107 4.50 -22.07 -2.71
CA ILE A 107 3.33 -22.95 -2.73
C ILE A 107 3.30 -23.82 -3.99
N THR A 108 3.47 -23.22 -5.16
CA THR A 108 3.30 -23.91 -6.44
C THR A 108 4.59 -24.54 -6.97
N GLN A 109 5.75 -24.10 -6.46
CA GLN A 109 7.07 -24.41 -7.04
C GLN A 109 7.18 -24.03 -8.54
N ASP A 110 6.31 -23.13 -9.00
CA ASP A 110 6.23 -22.70 -10.39
C ASP A 110 6.60 -21.21 -10.51
N ASP A 111 7.73 -20.94 -11.16
CA ASP A 111 8.24 -19.60 -11.40
C ASP A 111 7.32 -18.79 -12.35
N HIS A 112 6.63 -19.44 -13.28
CA HIS A 112 5.71 -18.77 -14.21
C HIS A 112 4.48 -18.24 -13.49
N LEU A 113 3.86 -19.07 -12.64
CA LEU A 113 2.74 -18.64 -11.82
C LEU A 113 3.15 -17.53 -10.86
N ALA A 114 4.32 -17.66 -10.23
CA ALA A 114 4.85 -16.62 -9.34
C ALA A 114 4.98 -15.27 -10.05
N ILE A 115 5.65 -15.24 -11.22
CA ILE A 115 5.86 -14.02 -12.01
C ILE A 115 4.53 -13.45 -12.51
N LEU A 116 3.67 -14.30 -13.07
CA LEU A 116 2.40 -13.85 -13.66
C LEU A 116 1.51 -13.23 -12.58
N THR A 117 1.34 -13.91 -11.44
CA THR A 117 0.48 -13.44 -10.36
C THR A 117 0.95 -12.12 -9.77
N SER A 118 2.25 -11.95 -9.48
CA SER A 118 2.76 -10.70 -8.92
C SER A 118 2.82 -9.55 -9.92
N VAL A 119 3.09 -9.81 -11.21
CA VAL A 119 3.02 -8.75 -12.25
C VAL A 119 1.59 -8.29 -12.45
N LEU A 120 0.63 -9.23 -12.54
CA LEU A 120 -0.79 -8.88 -12.62
C LEU A 120 -1.24 -8.10 -11.38
N PHE A 121 -0.81 -8.52 -10.19
CA PHE A 121 -1.11 -7.79 -8.95
C PHE A 121 -0.47 -6.39 -8.92
N ALA A 122 0.76 -6.25 -9.43
CA ALA A 122 1.48 -4.99 -9.48
C ALA A 122 0.76 -3.93 -10.33
N VAL A 123 0.15 -4.33 -11.45
CA VAL A 123 -0.48 -3.40 -12.41
C VAL A 123 -2.01 -3.40 -12.35
N SER A 124 -2.63 -4.14 -11.43
CA SER A 124 -4.09 -4.23 -11.33
C SER A 124 -4.66 -3.12 -10.44
N PRO A 125 -5.37 -2.12 -10.99
CA PRO A 125 -6.04 -1.09 -10.19
C PRO A 125 -7.28 -1.61 -9.44
N ILE A 126 -7.72 -2.85 -9.70
CA ILE A 126 -9.04 -3.38 -9.28
C ILE A 126 -9.17 -3.53 -7.76
N HIS A 127 -8.08 -3.67 -7.01
CA HIS A 127 -8.15 -3.86 -5.56
C HIS A 127 -8.73 -2.65 -4.80
N HIS A 128 -8.74 -1.45 -5.40
CA HIS A 128 -9.14 -0.23 -4.67
C HIS A 128 -10.66 0.04 -4.73
N GLN A 129 -11.32 -0.16 -5.86
CA GLN A 129 -12.73 0.23 -6.01
C GLN A 129 -13.72 -0.84 -5.52
N ALA A 130 -13.46 -2.12 -5.79
CA ALA A 130 -14.42 -3.19 -5.45
C ALA A 130 -14.59 -3.38 -3.93
N ILE A 131 -13.51 -3.26 -3.15
CA ILE A 131 -13.57 -3.36 -1.69
C ILE A 131 -14.22 -2.13 -1.06
N HIS A 132 -14.03 -0.94 -1.66
CA HIS A 132 -14.65 0.29 -1.16
C HIS A 132 -16.17 0.26 -1.26
N HIS A 133 -16.71 -0.36 -2.31
CA HIS A 133 -18.16 -0.52 -2.47
C HIS A 133 -18.75 -1.66 -1.62
N MET A 134 -18.01 -2.75 -1.39
CA MET A 134 -18.52 -3.88 -0.59
C MET A 134 -18.38 -3.68 0.92
N SER A 135 -17.45 -2.84 1.38
CA SER A 135 -17.23 -2.56 2.82
C SER A 135 -18.03 -1.37 3.34
N ALA A 136 -18.69 -0.60 2.46
CA ALA A 136 -19.50 0.59 2.80
C ALA A 136 -21.01 0.30 2.81
N MET A 137 -21.42 -0.98 2.74
CA MET A 137 -22.80 -1.45 2.97
C MET A 137 -22.94 -2.04 4.36
#